data_AF-A0A1V2Q9G1-F1
#
_entry.id   AF-A0A1V2Q9G1-F1
#
_cell.length_a   1.000
_cell.length_b   1.000
_cell.length_c   1.000
_cell.angle_alpha   90.00
_cell.angle_beta   90.00
_cell.angle_gamma   90.00
#
_symmetry.space_group_name_H-M   'P 1'
#
loop_
_entity.id
_entity.type
_entity.pdbx_description
1 polymer ?
#
loop_
_entity_poly.entity_id
_entity_poly.type
_entity_poly.pdbx_seq_one_letter_code
_entity_poly.pdbx_strand_id
1 'polypeptide(L)'
;MEAIPLSEGDLRWVFPHLVDVDPVLDVLRLAAVRVERLADNLGRPGTGLVFDHLPGAPYAGLSGLAEIEEVTFHVHVALPRDPHRHVVTPPPPWQVAGEISVRCDAIRDCGRHEIESVESEHDTPLDAANGVLTVAGWLLDRGLTEPHASWRKRDVLSRHR
;
A
#
# COMPACT_ATOMS: atom_id res chain seq x y z
N MET A 1 0.85 -11.10 11.98
CA MET A 1 -0.17 -10.12 11.58
C MET A 1 -1.00 -10.81 10.53
N GLU A 2 -2.30 -10.92 10.75
CA GLU A 2 -3.21 -11.61 9.83
C GLU A 2 -3.75 -10.57 8.85
N ALA A 3 -3.51 -10.78 7.55
CA ALA A 3 -4.01 -9.91 6.50
C ALA A 3 -5.41 -10.37 6.11
N ILE A 4 -6.39 -9.49 6.23
CA ILE A 4 -7.79 -9.80 5.90
C ILE A 4 -8.09 -9.28 4.49
N PRO A 5 -8.55 -10.11 3.54
CA PRO A 5 -8.90 -9.64 2.20
C PRO A 5 -9.96 -8.54 2.22
N LEU A 6 -9.91 -7.61 1.26
CA LEU A 6 -10.91 -6.53 1.12
C LEU A 6 -12.36 -7.07 1.11
N SER A 7 -12.59 -8.25 0.53
CA SER A 7 -13.91 -8.88 0.46
C SER A 7 -14.45 -9.42 1.78
N GLU A 8 -13.59 -9.59 2.78
CA GLU A 8 -13.92 -10.22 4.07
C GLU A 8 -13.91 -9.23 5.24
N GLY A 9 -13.42 -8.01 5.03
CA GLY A 9 -13.31 -7.00 6.09
C GLY A 9 -14.37 -5.91 6.07
N ASP A 10 -14.32 -5.04 7.08
CA ASP A 10 -15.19 -3.85 7.21
C ASP A 10 -14.39 -2.58 6.96
N LEU A 11 -14.83 -1.76 5.99
CA LEU A 11 -14.21 -0.46 5.69
C LEU A 11 -14.19 0.49 6.89
N ARG A 12 -15.05 0.28 7.89
CA ARG A 12 -15.06 1.05 9.14
C ARG A 12 -13.83 0.84 10.01
N TRP A 13 -13.03 -0.20 9.75
CA TRP A 13 -11.72 -0.35 10.40
C TRP A 13 -10.72 0.72 9.94
N VAL A 14 -10.88 1.25 8.73
CA VAL A 14 -10.05 2.31 8.14
C VAL A 14 -10.75 3.67 8.22
N PHE A 15 -12.08 3.67 8.03
CA PHE A 15 -12.95 4.85 7.97
C PHE A 15 -14.09 4.76 9.02
N PRO A 16 -13.81 5.05 10.31
CA PRO A 16 -14.73 4.70 11.42
C PRO A 16 -16.11 5.36 11.39
N HIS A 17 -16.25 6.47 10.65
CA HIS A 17 -17.51 7.20 10.50
C HIS A 17 -18.15 7.03 9.12
N LEU A 18 -17.73 6.01 8.36
CA LEU A 18 -18.29 5.74 7.04
C LEU A 18 -19.76 5.31 7.13
N VAL A 19 -20.63 6.17 6.61
CA VAL A 19 -22.07 5.92 6.50
C VAL A 19 -22.36 5.08 5.25
N ASP A 20 -21.97 5.59 4.09
CA ASP A 20 -22.22 4.96 2.79
C ASP A 20 -21.00 4.15 2.32
N VAL A 21 -21.08 2.84 2.45
CA VAL A 21 -19.96 1.92 2.19
C VAL A 21 -19.71 1.72 0.69
N ASP A 22 -20.78 1.54 -0.09
CA ASP A 22 -20.69 1.09 -1.47
C ASP A 22 -19.82 1.99 -2.38
N PRO A 23 -19.95 3.34 -2.36
CA PRO A 23 -19.12 4.20 -3.21
C PRO A 23 -17.62 4.07 -2.92
N VAL A 24 -17.25 3.94 -1.65
CA VAL A 24 -15.85 3.77 -1.22
C VAL A 24 -15.36 2.37 -1.61
N LEU A 25 -16.18 1.34 -1.36
CA LEU A 25 -15.85 -0.04 -1.69
C LEU A 25 -15.64 -0.26 -3.19
N ASP A 26 -16.48 0.34 -4.04
CA ASP A 26 -16.36 0.21 -5.48
C ASP A 26 -15.04 0.81 -6.02
N VAL A 27 -14.62 1.95 -5.47
CA VAL A 27 -13.32 2.55 -5.81
C VAL A 27 -12.16 1.66 -5.35
N LEU A 28 -12.23 1.12 -4.12
CA LEU A 28 -11.19 0.24 -3.61
C LEU A 28 -11.10 -1.09 -4.36
N ARG A 29 -12.22 -1.64 -4.86
CA ARG A 29 -12.21 -2.80 -5.76
C ARG A 29 -11.46 -2.51 -7.05
N LEU A 30 -11.65 -1.34 -7.65
CA LEU A 30 -10.88 -0.94 -8.83
C LEU A 30 -9.39 -0.82 -8.53
N ALA A 31 -9.02 -0.34 -7.34
CA ALA A 31 -7.62 -0.27 -6.91
C ALA A 31 -7.02 -1.67 -6.68
N ALA A 32 -7.77 -2.57 -6.03
CA ALA A 32 -7.37 -3.97 -5.83
C ALA A 32 -7.07 -4.67 -7.16
N VAL A 33 -7.92 -4.50 -8.18
CA VAL A 33 -7.69 -5.05 -9.52
C VAL A 33 -6.39 -4.52 -10.16
N ARG A 34 -5.99 -3.28 -9.88
CA ARG A 34 -4.71 -2.73 -10.38
C ARG A 34 -3.52 -3.39 -9.69
N VAL A 35 -3.61 -3.62 -8.38
CA VAL A 35 -2.58 -4.33 -7.61
C VAL A 35 -2.47 -5.79 -8.07
N GLU A 36 -3.59 -6.47 -8.28
CA GLU A 36 -3.62 -7.84 -8.81
C GLU A 36 -2.95 -7.92 -10.18
N ARG A 37 -3.31 -7.04 -11.11
CA ARG A 37 -2.68 -6.97 -12.45
C ARG A 37 -1.18 -6.70 -12.37
N LEU A 38 -0.75 -5.86 -11.44
CA LEU A 38 0.66 -5.59 -11.22
C LEU A 38 1.37 -6.86 -10.75
N ALA A 39 0.82 -7.57 -9.76
CA ALA A 39 1.36 -8.84 -9.29
C ALA A 39 1.42 -9.90 -10.40
N ASP A 40 0.37 -10.02 -11.22
CA ASP A 40 0.33 -10.92 -12.37
C ASP A 40 1.44 -10.60 -13.37
N ASN A 41 1.70 -9.31 -13.63
CA ASN A 41 2.81 -8.87 -14.47
C ASN A 41 4.18 -9.23 -13.86
N LEU A 42 4.28 -9.27 -12.54
CA LEU A 42 5.46 -9.79 -11.84
C LEU A 42 5.55 -11.32 -11.84
N GLY A 43 4.54 -12.03 -12.36
CA GLY A 43 4.48 -13.49 -12.39
C GLY A 43 4.11 -14.12 -11.04
N ARG A 44 3.45 -13.37 -10.15
CA ARG A 44 2.95 -13.84 -8.85
C ARG A 44 1.45 -13.58 -8.72
N PRO A 45 0.69 -14.46 -8.06
CA PRO A 45 -0.70 -14.17 -7.77
C PRO A 45 -0.77 -12.97 -6.79
N GLY A 46 -1.54 -11.95 -7.15
CA GLY A 46 -1.83 -10.81 -6.26
C GLY A 46 -3.02 -11.10 -5.34
N THR A 47 -2.97 -10.55 -4.13
CA THR A 47 -4.09 -10.60 -3.16
C THR A 47 -4.98 -9.36 -3.21
N GLY A 48 -4.68 -8.41 -4.11
CA GLY A 48 -5.37 -7.12 -4.18
C GLY A 48 -5.07 -6.26 -2.95
N LEU A 49 -6.12 -5.67 -2.37
CA LEU A 49 -6.03 -4.91 -1.14
C LEU A 49 -6.39 -5.78 0.08
N VAL A 50 -5.69 -5.56 1.19
CA VAL A 50 -5.87 -6.25 2.46
C VAL A 50 -5.92 -5.25 3.63
N PHE A 51 -6.60 -5.65 4.70
CA PHE A 51 -6.58 -4.93 5.97
C PHE A 51 -5.47 -5.49 6.86
N ASP A 52 -4.68 -4.59 7.44
CA ASP A 52 -3.60 -4.92 8.36
C ASP A 52 -3.91 -4.39 9.76
N HIS A 53 -4.25 -5.29 10.68
CA HIS A 53 -4.48 -4.96 12.09
C HIS A 53 -3.19 -4.97 12.89
N LEU A 54 -2.97 -3.89 13.64
CA LEU A 54 -2.03 -3.93 14.77
C LEU A 54 -2.67 -4.75 15.91
N PRO A 55 -1.92 -5.65 16.58
CA PRO A 55 -2.44 -6.42 17.70
C PRO A 55 -3.08 -5.53 18.77
N GLY A 56 -4.36 -5.74 19.05
CA GLY A 56 -5.12 -4.98 20.05
C GLY A 56 -5.67 -3.64 19.57
N ALA A 57 -5.47 -3.25 18.30
CA ALA A 57 -6.04 -2.03 17.74
C ALA A 57 -7.45 -2.27 17.16
N PRO A 58 -8.42 -1.38 17.44
CA PRO A 58 -9.76 -1.45 16.85
C PRO A 58 -9.81 -0.96 15.38
N TYR A 59 -8.68 -0.51 14.85
CA TYR A 59 -8.52 0.03 13.49
C TYR A 59 -7.51 -0.81 12.70
N ALA A 60 -7.58 -0.69 11.38
CA ALA A 60 -6.69 -1.36 10.44
C ALA A 60 -6.08 -0.36 9.45
N GLY A 61 -4.85 -0.63 9.02
CA GLY A 61 -4.35 -0.08 7.78
C GLY A 61 -5.03 -0.76 6.59
N LEU A 62 -4.96 -0.12 5.43
CA LEU A 62 -5.34 -0.74 4.15
C LEU A 62 -4.11 -0.75 3.27
N SER A 63 -3.69 -1.90 2.78
CA SER A 63 -2.49 -2.03 1.96
C SER A 63 -2.70 -2.94 0.75
N GLY A 64 -1.84 -2.81 -0.24
CA GLY A 64 -1.77 -3.70 -1.39
C GLY A 64 -0.31 -3.89 -1.80
N LEU A 65 0.09 -5.15 -1.96
CA LEU A 65 1.48 -5.52 -2.22
C LEU A 65 1.58 -6.34 -3.50
N ALA A 66 2.52 -5.95 -4.36
CA ALA A 66 2.99 -6.77 -5.47
C ALA A 66 4.51 -6.84 -5.40
N GLU A 67 5.06 -8.04 -5.21
CA GLU A 67 6.50 -8.21 -5.04
C GLU A 67 7.07 -9.47 -5.68
N ILE A 68 8.35 -9.36 -6.04
CA ILE A 68 9.27 -10.46 -6.31
C ILE A 68 10.51 -10.28 -5.44
N GLU A 69 11.50 -11.15 -5.59
CA GLU A 69 12.71 -11.12 -4.76
C GLU A 69 13.44 -9.78 -4.86
N GLU A 70 13.46 -9.18 -6.06
CA GLU A 70 14.23 -7.99 -6.36
C GLU A 70 13.51 -6.67 -6.07
N VAL A 71 12.19 -6.62 -6.24
CA VAL A 71 11.41 -5.38 -6.20
C VAL A 71 10.06 -5.59 -5.54
N THR A 72 9.63 -4.57 -4.80
CA THR A 72 8.34 -4.46 -4.14
C THR A 72 7.65 -3.19 -4.58
N PHE A 73 6.37 -3.32 -4.89
CA PHE A 73 5.43 -2.23 -5.12
C PHE A 73 4.39 -2.30 -4.01
N HIS A 74 4.25 -1.20 -3.27
CA HIS A 74 3.39 -1.16 -2.09
C HIS A 74 2.53 0.09 -2.13
N VAL A 75 1.21 -0.08 -2.09
CA VAL A 75 0.26 1.01 -1.80
C VAL A 75 -0.27 0.81 -0.39
N HIS A 76 -0.37 1.88 0.39
CA HIS A 76 -0.97 1.81 1.71
C HIS A 76 -1.66 3.10 2.12
N VAL A 77 -2.66 2.95 2.97
CA VAL A 77 -3.24 4.02 3.78
C VAL A 77 -2.58 3.92 5.15
N ALA A 78 -1.68 4.85 5.44
CA ALA A 78 -0.93 4.86 6.69
C ALA A 78 -1.88 5.08 7.88
N LEU A 79 -1.63 4.30 8.93
CA LEU A 79 -2.18 4.59 10.25
C LEU A 79 -1.56 5.89 10.77
N PRO A 80 -2.24 6.68 11.61
CA PRO A 80 -1.68 7.88 12.20
C PRO A 80 -0.33 7.57 12.86
N ARG A 81 0.68 8.42 12.65
CA ARG A 81 2.09 8.22 13.05
C ARG A 81 2.34 8.05 14.56
N ASP A 82 1.31 8.08 15.41
CA ASP A 82 1.41 7.91 16.86
C ASP A 82 0.29 6.98 17.41
N PRO A 83 0.43 5.65 17.28
CA PRO A 83 -0.51 4.69 17.86
C PRO A 83 -0.40 4.59 19.39
N HIS A 84 0.60 5.22 20.02
CA HIS A 84 0.87 5.14 21.46
C HIS A 84 0.02 6.13 22.27
N ARG A 85 -0.49 7.17 21.64
CA ARG A 85 -1.57 7.99 22.22
C ARG A 85 -2.90 7.33 21.91
N HIS A 86 -3.86 7.50 22.81
CA HIS A 86 -5.22 6.94 22.82
C HIS A 86 -6.08 7.29 21.58
N VAL A 87 -5.58 7.09 20.37
CA VAL A 87 -6.29 7.29 19.11
C VAL A 87 -7.19 6.07 18.95
N VAL A 88 -8.41 6.19 19.48
CA VAL A 88 -9.44 5.14 19.40
C VAL A 88 -9.82 4.88 17.94
N THR A 89 -9.62 5.86 17.06
CA THR A 89 -9.97 5.85 15.64
C THR A 89 -9.08 6.85 14.89
N PRO A 90 -8.43 6.49 13.77
CA PRO A 90 -7.71 7.46 12.94
C PRO A 90 -8.64 8.59 12.50
N PRO A 91 -8.43 9.84 12.93
CA PRO A 91 -9.13 10.96 12.32
C PRO A 91 -8.46 11.29 10.97
N PRO A 92 -9.18 11.96 10.05
CA PRO A 92 -8.53 12.59 8.91
C PRO A 92 -7.43 13.58 9.35
N PRO A 93 -6.44 13.85 8.48
CA PRO A 93 -6.35 13.35 7.10
C PRO A 93 -5.84 11.90 7.02
N TRP A 94 -6.37 11.12 6.07
CA TRP A 94 -5.81 9.83 5.70
C TRP A 94 -4.61 10.03 4.78
N GLN A 95 -3.47 9.51 5.18
CA GLN A 95 -2.25 9.51 4.37
C GLN A 95 -2.25 8.30 3.46
N VAL A 96 -2.33 8.54 2.15
CA VAL A 96 -2.21 7.50 1.12
C VAL A 96 -0.82 7.61 0.51
N ALA A 97 -0.09 6.51 0.54
CA ALA A 97 1.28 6.44 0.04
C ALA A 97 1.47 5.25 -0.89
N GLY A 98 2.34 5.43 -1.88
CA GLY A 98 2.85 4.41 -2.77
C GLY A 98 4.37 4.39 -2.72
N GLU A 99 4.95 3.21 -2.65
CA GLU A 99 6.39 3.01 -2.57
C GLU A 99 6.82 1.93 -3.56
N ILE A 100 7.94 2.17 -4.24
CA ILE A 100 8.71 1.16 -4.95
C ILE A 100 10.03 1.00 -4.23
N SER A 101 10.31 -0.20 -3.76
CA SER A 101 11.56 -0.50 -3.08
C SER A 101 12.20 -1.79 -3.56
N VAL A 102 13.52 -1.87 -3.39
CA VAL A 102 14.33 -3.03 -3.78
C VAL A 102 15.02 -3.62 -2.57
N ARG A 103 15.26 -4.93 -2.59
CA ARG A 103 15.96 -5.61 -1.50
C ARG A 103 17.43 -5.16 -1.44
N CYS A 104 17.89 -4.76 -0.26
CA CYS A 104 19.31 -4.47 -0.04
C CYS A 104 20.11 -5.79 -0.02
N ASP A 105 21.15 -5.86 -0.85
CA ASP A 105 22.08 -6.99 -0.95
C ASP A 105 23.47 -6.68 -0.35
N ALA A 106 23.75 -5.41 -0.05
CA ALA A 106 25.04 -4.95 0.45
C ALA A 106 25.27 -5.28 1.94
N ILE A 107 24.22 -5.19 2.76
CA ILE A 107 24.31 -5.37 4.21
C ILE A 107 23.24 -6.39 4.64
N ARG A 108 23.70 -7.45 5.32
CA ARG A 108 22.80 -8.43 5.95
C ARG A 108 21.91 -7.68 6.95
N ASP A 109 20.60 -7.88 6.84
CA ASP A 109 19.56 -7.27 7.69
C ASP A 109 19.21 -5.80 7.42
N CYS A 110 19.69 -5.19 6.33
CA CYS A 110 19.31 -3.82 5.97
C CYS A 110 17.87 -3.70 5.42
N GLY A 111 17.26 -4.80 4.99
CA GLY A 111 15.87 -4.81 4.53
C GLY A 111 15.73 -4.35 3.07
N ARG A 112 15.01 -3.25 2.84
CA ARG A 112 14.69 -2.70 1.52
C ARG A 112 15.08 -1.22 1.43
N HIS A 113 15.45 -0.78 0.24
CA HIS A 113 15.72 0.64 -0.07
C HIS A 113 14.59 1.19 -0.94
N GLU A 114 14.02 2.31 -0.51
CA GLU A 114 13.08 3.09 -1.32
C GLU A 114 13.78 3.63 -2.58
N ILE A 115 13.14 3.44 -3.72
CA ILE A 115 13.59 3.95 -5.02
C ILE A 115 12.73 5.13 -5.45
N GLU A 116 11.41 4.99 -5.35
CA GLU A 116 10.45 6.05 -5.67
C GLU A 116 9.24 5.95 -4.73
N SER A 117 8.71 7.11 -4.36
CA SER A 117 7.52 7.23 -3.54
C SER A 117 6.59 8.34 -4.03
N VAL A 118 5.31 8.21 -3.69
CA VAL A 118 4.29 9.24 -3.85
C VAL A 118 3.39 9.24 -2.63
N GLU A 119 3.06 10.41 -2.10
CA GLU A 119 2.21 10.56 -0.93
C GLU A 119 1.12 11.61 -1.19
N SER A 120 -0.04 11.42 -0.58
CA SER A 120 -1.15 12.37 -0.62
C SER A 120 -1.99 12.29 0.65
N GLU A 121 -2.59 13.40 1.04
CA GLU A 121 -3.45 13.52 2.22
C GLU A 121 -4.90 13.78 1.79
N HIS A 122 -5.85 13.11 2.45
CA HIS A 122 -7.27 13.18 2.08
C HIS A 122 -8.16 13.34 3.31
N ASP A 123 -9.13 14.26 3.22
CA ASP A 123 -10.02 14.58 4.34
C ASP A 123 -11.32 13.77 4.37
N THR A 124 -11.63 13.05 3.29
CA THR A 124 -12.84 12.22 3.20
C THR A 124 -12.50 10.77 2.84
N PRO A 125 -13.30 9.78 3.29
CA PRO A 125 -13.09 8.38 2.92
C PRO A 125 -13.09 8.13 1.40
N LEU A 126 -13.96 8.84 0.66
CA LEU A 126 -14.05 8.71 -0.78
C LEU A 126 -12.82 9.30 -1.48
N ASP A 127 -12.33 10.46 -1.02
CA ASP A 127 -11.10 11.04 -1.56
C ASP A 127 -9.89 10.15 -1.26
N ALA A 128 -9.81 9.60 -0.04
CA ALA A 128 -8.77 8.64 0.32
C ALA A 128 -8.80 7.39 -0.57
N ALA A 129 -9.98 6.82 -0.84
CA ALA A 129 -10.12 5.70 -1.77
C ALA A 129 -9.71 6.06 -3.20
N ASN A 130 -10.07 7.26 -3.68
CA ASN A 130 -9.60 7.76 -4.98
C ASN A 130 -8.07 7.98 -5.00
N GLY A 131 -7.49 8.40 -3.88
CA GLY A 131 -6.06 8.45 -3.67
C GLY A 131 -5.43 7.08 -3.83
N VAL A 132 -5.97 6.04 -3.16
CA VAL A 132 -5.49 4.65 -3.26
C VAL A 132 -5.58 4.17 -4.71
N LEU A 133 -6.70 4.43 -5.40
CA LEU A 133 -6.87 4.10 -6.81
C LEU A 133 -5.80 4.77 -7.67
N THR A 134 -5.56 6.07 -7.46
CA THR A 134 -4.58 6.86 -8.22
C THR A 134 -3.16 6.31 -8.01
N VAL A 135 -2.78 6.06 -6.76
CA VAL A 135 -1.47 5.48 -6.41
C VAL A 135 -1.30 4.07 -6.98
N ALA A 136 -2.33 3.22 -6.89
CA ALA A 136 -2.30 1.89 -7.50
C ALA A 136 -2.14 1.95 -9.03
N GLY A 137 -2.72 2.97 -9.68
CA GLY A 137 -2.49 3.25 -11.10
C GLY A 137 -1.04 3.65 -11.39
N TRP A 138 -0.49 4.56 -10.60
CA TRP A 138 0.91 5.00 -10.70
C TRP A 138 1.91 3.84 -10.52
N LEU A 139 1.63 2.90 -9.60
CA LEU A 139 2.43 1.68 -9.40
C LEU A 139 2.32 0.74 -10.61
N LEU A 140 1.09 0.49 -11.08
CA LEU A 140 0.84 -0.38 -12.24
C LEU A 140 1.55 0.17 -13.48
N ASP A 141 1.39 1.46 -13.78
CA ASP A 141 2.03 2.10 -14.94
C ASP A 141 3.55 1.91 -14.90
N ARG A 142 4.17 2.11 -13.73
CA ARG A 142 5.61 1.87 -13.56
C ARG A 142 5.99 0.41 -13.74
N GLY A 143 5.26 -0.50 -13.11
CA GLY A 143 5.53 -1.93 -13.21
C GLY A 143 5.38 -2.48 -14.64
N LEU A 144 4.52 -1.88 -15.45
CA LEU A 144 4.35 -2.23 -16.86
C LEU A 144 5.38 -1.58 -17.80
N THR A 145 5.85 -0.38 -17.46
CA THR A 145 6.73 0.39 -18.36
C THR A 145 8.22 0.06 -18.18
N GLU A 146 8.61 -0.39 -16.99
CA GLU A 146 10.02 -0.64 -16.64
C GLU A 146 10.29 -2.13 -16.43
N PRO A 147 11.31 -2.71 -17.09
CA PRO A 147 11.75 -4.07 -16.79
C PRO A 147 12.17 -4.18 -15.32
N HIS A 148 11.81 -5.27 -14.63
CA HIS A 148 12.07 -5.37 -13.18
C HIS A 148 13.54 -5.19 -12.78
N ALA A 149 14.46 -5.61 -13.66
CA ALA A 149 15.90 -5.46 -13.47
C ALA A 149 16.39 -3.99 -13.53
N SER A 150 15.58 -3.05 -14.03
CA SER A 150 15.94 -1.62 -14.08
C SER A 150 15.87 -0.97 -12.70
N TRP A 151 14.91 -1.37 -11.85
CA TRP A 151 14.73 -0.83 -10.49
C TRP A 151 15.98 -1.03 -9.63
N ARG A 152 16.59 -2.21 -9.68
CA ARG A 152 17.83 -2.50 -8.92
C ARG A 152 19.01 -1.62 -9.33
N LYS A 153 19.08 -1.20 -10.60
CA LYS A 153 20.15 -0.30 -11.06
C LYS A 153 20.03 1.11 -10.49
N ARG A 154 18.82 1.50 -10.06
CA ARG A 154 18.52 2.78 -9.42
C ARG A 154 18.87 2.79 -7.93
N ASP A 155 19.17 1.63 -7.34
CA ASP A 155 19.68 1.57 -5.97
C ASP A 155 21.09 2.18 -5.92
N VAL A 156 21.15 3.38 -5.36
CA VAL A 156 22.40 4.12 -5.12
C VAL A 156 22.94 3.86 -3.71
N LEU A 157 22.12 3.37 -2.79
CA LEU A 157 22.47 3.17 -1.39
C LEU A 157 23.26 1.87 -1.19
N SER A 158 22.97 0.83 -1.98
CA SER A 158 23.77 -0.41 -1.99
C SER A 158 25.17 -0.24 -2.63
N ARG A 159 25.51 0.94 -3.16
CA ARG A 159 26.83 1.21 -3.77
C ARG A 159 27.91 1.62 -2.77
N HIS A 160 27.57 1.76 -1.49
CA HIS A 160 28.53 1.99 -0.43
C HIS A 160 29.22 0.67 -0.03
N ARG A 161 30.28 0.31 -0.78
CA ARG A 161 31.30 -0.65 -0.34
C ARG A 161 32.48 0.08 0.28
#